data_AF-A0A419F8M3-F1
#
_entry.id   AF-A0A419F8M3-F1
#
_cell.length_a   1.000
_cell.length_b   1.000
_cell.length_c   1.000
_cell.angle_alpha   90.00
_cell.angle_beta   90.00
_cell.angle_gamma   90.00
#
_symmetry.space_group_name_H-M   'P 1'
#
loop_
_entity.id
_entity.type
_entity.pdbx_description
1 polymer ?
#
loop_
_entity_poly.entity_id
_entity_poly.type
_entity_poly.pdbx_seq_one_letter_code
_entity_poly.pdbx_strand_id
1 'polypeptide(L)'
;MLYRRLLLVTSIWLVMKPSVAYAHGLAVYVSTPVTPPKGWLWLPVLFMIASIVWDWFVLRGRVRWYNLIWREVLGLVVFFALFYAIGVFTAIMTTAPLPGLGPPHRAMYGLSLLGGGTVFLFFNAIGLLLFIRMKKLICWTLKLDLRERRALLHASKMSYILALLPYVVANAMAHGWAGGYVNRGCGRQLGMLGDALIGYAQANGDKLPEAKTFSEMFVAVMPYLDPAKMEEGIEICPIEDVFNRKPRTYIWNARFSGAALSAYAGQPLDEPILRCPAVHDVGDTPALYPQDLLRISEKGNQPLDYFRLLYRESCSEISPEKSANNPPIEQGKAEKNP
;
A
#
# COMPACT_ATOMS: atom_id res chain seq x y z
N MET A 1 16.96 26.95 -26.03
CA MET A 1 15.49 26.83 -25.76
C MET A 1 15.07 25.43 -25.31
N LEU A 2 15.60 24.34 -25.88
CA LEU A 2 15.23 22.96 -25.51
C LEU A 2 15.43 22.64 -24.02
N TYR A 3 16.55 23.06 -23.44
CA TYR A 3 16.90 22.82 -22.03
C TYR A 3 15.93 23.48 -21.04
N ARG A 4 15.47 24.70 -21.34
CA ARG A 4 14.45 25.41 -20.53
C ARG A 4 13.09 24.71 -20.58
N ARG A 5 12.71 24.15 -21.73
CA ARG A 5 11.45 23.38 -21.87
C ARG A 5 11.53 22.06 -21.11
N LEU A 6 12.68 21.38 -21.17
CA LEU A 6 12.92 20.14 -20.41
C LEU A 6 12.89 20.40 -18.90
N LEU A 7 13.59 21.46 -18.44
CA LEU A 7 13.60 21.87 -17.04
C LEU A 7 12.19 22.21 -16.52
N LEU A 8 11.40 22.96 -17.29
CA LEU A 8 10.03 23.34 -16.92
C LEU A 8 9.12 22.10 -16.80
N VAL A 9 9.23 21.15 -17.75
CA VAL A 9 8.48 19.90 -17.70
C VAL A 9 8.91 19.06 -16.49
N THR A 10 10.21 18.94 -16.21
CA THR A 10 10.71 18.21 -15.03
C THR A 10 10.34 18.90 -13.71
N SER A 11 10.27 20.23 -13.66
CA SER A 11 9.90 20.96 -12.44
C SER A 11 8.39 20.93 -12.19
N ILE A 12 7.55 20.99 -13.23
CA ILE A 12 6.10 20.70 -13.11
C ILE A 12 5.90 19.25 -12.63
N TRP A 13 6.68 18.31 -13.16
CA TRP A 13 6.71 16.90 -12.72
C TRP A 13 7.08 16.71 -11.23
N LEU A 14 8.02 17.49 -10.71
CA LEU A 14 8.47 17.42 -9.31
C LEU A 14 7.50 18.08 -8.33
N VAL A 15 6.80 19.13 -8.75
CA VAL A 15 5.88 19.91 -7.91
C VAL A 15 4.50 19.24 -7.80
N MET A 16 4.12 18.42 -8.77
CA MET A 16 2.86 17.69 -8.79
C MET A 16 2.85 16.43 -7.88
N LYS A 17 3.27 16.57 -6.62
CA LYS A 17 2.98 15.56 -5.60
C LYS A 17 1.54 15.75 -5.12
N PRO A 18 0.66 14.74 -5.21
CA PRO A 18 -0.69 14.83 -4.66
C PRO A 18 -0.65 14.85 -3.13
N SER A 19 -0.47 16.03 -2.54
CA SER A 19 -0.49 16.25 -1.09
C SER A 19 -1.89 16.12 -0.49
N VAL A 20 -2.94 16.27 -1.30
CA VAL A 20 -4.35 16.30 -0.87
C VAL A 20 -4.90 14.89 -0.57
N ALA A 21 -4.32 13.83 -1.15
CA ALA A 21 -4.74 12.44 -0.93
C ALA A 21 -4.31 11.85 0.43
N TYR A 22 -3.43 12.53 1.17
CA TYR A 22 -2.88 12.01 2.44
C TYR A 22 -3.92 11.95 3.57
N ALA A 23 -4.95 12.79 3.53
CA ALA A 23 -5.87 12.97 4.65
C ALA A 23 -7.04 11.97 4.71
N HIS A 24 -7.45 11.34 3.58
CA HIS A 24 -8.81 10.81 3.46
C HIS A 24 -8.97 9.31 3.20
N GLY A 25 -7.92 8.51 2.95
CA GLY A 25 -8.14 7.08 2.67
C GLY A 25 -6.88 6.32 2.25
N LEU A 26 -7.01 5.39 1.30
CA LEU A 26 -5.88 4.73 0.65
C LEU A 26 -5.43 5.55 -0.56
N ALA A 27 -4.12 5.72 -0.73
CA ALA A 27 -3.55 6.16 -2.00
C ALA A 27 -3.28 4.91 -2.83
N VAL A 28 -4.08 4.67 -3.87
CA VAL A 28 -4.02 3.45 -4.68
C VAL A 28 -3.38 3.76 -6.03
N TYR A 29 -2.40 2.97 -6.42
CA TYR A 29 -1.80 2.96 -7.75
C TYR A 29 -1.92 1.59 -8.39
N VAL A 30 -2.12 1.57 -9.70
CA VAL A 30 -2.19 0.34 -10.47
C VAL A 30 -0.79 -0.21 -10.70
N SER A 31 -0.63 -1.50 -10.43
CA SER A 31 0.59 -2.23 -10.76
C SER A 31 0.68 -2.44 -12.28
N THR A 32 1.77 -1.99 -12.88
CA THR A 32 2.02 -2.14 -14.32
C THR A 32 3.49 -2.49 -14.56
N PRO A 33 3.90 -2.92 -15.77
CA PRO A 33 5.31 -3.13 -16.08
C PRO A 33 6.17 -1.85 -15.99
N VAL A 34 5.53 -0.66 -15.87
CA VAL A 34 6.20 0.64 -15.71
C VAL A 34 6.23 1.07 -14.24
N THR A 35 5.15 0.82 -13.51
CA THR A 35 4.96 1.18 -12.10
C THR A 35 4.71 -0.08 -11.26
N PRO A 36 5.75 -0.86 -10.97
CA PRO A 36 5.62 -2.06 -10.14
C PRO A 36 5.51 -1.68 -8.65
N PRO A 37 4.95 -2.57 -7.80
CA PRO A 37 5.08 -2.46 -6.36
C PRO A 37 6.54 -2.50 -5.88
N LYS A 38 6.79 -2.01 -4.67
CA LYS A 38 8.08 -2.10 -3.99
C LYS A 38 8.50 -3.58 -3.87
N GLY A 39 9.77 -3.85 -4.18
CA GLY A 39 10.34 -5.20 -4.25
C GLY A 39 10.18 -5.88 -5.62
N TRP A 40 9.44 -5.27 -6.56
CA TRP A 40 9.18 -5.81 -7.89
C TRP A 40 9.84 -4.99 -9.01
N LEU A 41 10.84 -4.17 -8.66
CA LEU A 41 11.63 -3.36 -9.60
C LEU A 41 12.38 -4.19 -10.65
N TRP A 42 12.55 -5.49 -10.41
CA TRP A 42 13.10 -6.43 -11.39
C TRP A 42 12.17 -6.63 -12.61
N LEU A 43 10.87 -6.44 -12.44
CA LEU A 43 9.88 -6.76 -13.48
C LEU A 43 9.93 -5.81 -14.68
N PRO A 44 10.04 -4.46 -14.53
CA PRO A 44 10.32 -3.56 -15.64
C PRO A 44 11.61 -3.92 -16.40
N VAL A 45 12.65 -4.34 -15.69
CA VAL A 45 13.94 -4.74 -16.28
C VAL A 45 13.77 -6.02 -17.10
N LEU A 46 13.12 -7.04 -16.56
CA LEU A 46 12.82 -8.27 -17.29
C LEU A 46 11.91 -8.01 -18.49
N PHE A 47 10.92 -7.13 -18.36
CA PHE A 47 10.06 -6.73 -19.47
C PHE A 47 10.85 -6.08 -20.61
N MET A 48 11.79 -5.18 -20.29
CA MET A 48 12.68 -4.55 -21.26
C MET A 48 13.59 -5.58 -21.95
N ILE A 49 14.24 -6.45 -21.18
CA ILE A 49 15.11 -7.51 -21.72
C ILE A 49 14.32 -8.43 -22.64
N ALA A 50 13.14 -8.89 -22.19
CA ALA A 50 12.26 -9.74 -22.98
C ALA A 50 11.86 -9.04 -24.30
N SER A 51 11.43 -7.79 -24.25
CA SER A 51 11.07 -7.00 -25.46
C SER A 51 12.24 -6.95 -26.46
N ILE A 52 13.44 -6.63 -26.00
CA ILE A 52 14.64 -6.53 -26.84
C ILE A 52 14.99 -7.89 -27.46
N VAL A 53 14.99 -8.95 -26.65
CA VAL A 53 15.34 -10.31 -27.10
C VAL A 53 14.35 -10.81 -28.14
N TRP A 54 13.04 -10.66 -27.91
CA TRP A 54 12.01 -11.06 -28.87
C TRP A 54 12.14 -10.31 -30.18
N ASP A 55 12.31 -8.99 -30.12
CA ASP A 55 12.45 -8.16 -31.32
C ASP A 55 13.73 -8.50 -32.09
N TRP A 56 14.82 -8.85 -31.39
CA TRP A 56 16.06 -9.30 -32.03
C TRP A 56 15.88 -10.60 -32.79
N PHE A 57 15.16 -11.57 -32.22
CA PHE A 57 14.83 -12.81 -32.92
C PHE A 57 13.99 -12.57 -34.16
N VAL A 58 12.99 -11.68 -34.08
CA VAL A 58 12.12 -11.34 -35.22
C VAL A 58 12.89 -10.59 -36.32
N LEU A 59 13.82 -9.72 -35.96
CA LEU A 59 14.55 -8.83 -36.88
C LEU A 59 15.98 -9.31 -37.19
N ARG A 60 16.28 -10.58 -36.89
CA ARG A 60 17.61 -11.14 -37.07
C ARG A 60 18.05 -11.01 -38.53
N GLY A 61 19.20 -10.40 -38.75
CA GLY A 61 19.77 -10.18 -40.09
C GLY A 61 19.24 -8.94 -40.83
N ARG A 62 18.19 -8.28 -40.33
CA ARG A 62 17.66 -7.02 -40.92
C ARG A 62 18.32 -5.78 -40.36
N VAL A 63 18.56 -5.77 -39.05
CA VAL A 63 19.12 -4.62 -38.32
C VAL A 63 20.32 -5.08 -37.52
N ARG A 64 21.39 -4.27 -37.50
CA ARG A 64 22.52 -4.51 -36.60
C ARG A 64 22.04 -4.49 -35.16
N TRP A 65 22.42 -5.49 -34.36
CA TRP A 65 21.88 -5.72 -33.02
C TRP A 65 21.96 -4.48 -32.10
N TYR A 66 23.06 -3.73 -32.14
CA TYR A 66 23.22 -2.52 -31.31
C TYR A 66 22.25 -1.40 -31.68
N ASN A 67 21.88 -1.25 -32.96
CA ASN A 67 20.90 -0.26 -33.41
C ASN A 67 19.49 -0.63 -32.94
N LEU A 68 19.19 -1.93 -32.88
CA LEU A 68 17.93 -2.41 -32.35
C LEU A 68 17.83 -2.13 -30.84
N ILE A 69 18.87 -2.48 -30.08
CA ILE A 69 18.93 -2.20 -28.63
C ILE A 69 18.70 -0.72 -28.36
N TRP A 70 19.40 0.17 -29.05
CA TRP A 70 19.23 1.63 -28.84
C TRP A 70 17.82 2.11 -29.15
N ARG A 71 17.21 1.64 -30.24
CA ARG A 71 15.82 1.98 -30.61
C ARG A 71 14.81 1.48 -29.59
N GLU A 72 15.00 0.24 -29.12
CA GLU A 72 14.15 -0.38 -28.11
C GLU A 72 14.25 0.33 -26.78
N VAL A 73 15.46 0.59 -26.29
CA VAL A 73 15.68 1.32 -25.03
C VAL A 73 15.05 2.71 -25.12
N LEU A 74 15.31 3.46 -26.19
CA LEU A 74 14.72 4.79 -26.36
C LEU A 74 13.19 4.72 -26.44
N GLY A 75 12.65 3.76 -27.20
CA GLY A 75 11.21 3.54 -27.31
C GLY A 75 10.59 3.25 -25.94
N LEU A 76 11.17 2.32 -25.18
CA LEU A 76 10.71 1.95 -23.85
C LEU A 76 10.80 3.11 -22.86
N VAL A 77 11.86 3.91 -22.88
CA VAL A 77 11.97 5.12 -22.06
C VAL A 77 10.85 6.11 -22.38
N VAL A 78 10.57 6.34 -23.67
CA VAL A 78 9.46 7.21 -24.10
C VAL A 78 8.11 6.62 -23.69
N PHE A 79 7.91 5.32 -23.85
CA PHE A 79 6.70 4.62 -23.43
C PHE A 79 6.48 4.73 -21.92
N PHE A 80 7.53 4.50 -21.12
CA PHE A 80 7.47 4.58 -19.65
C PHE A 80 7.12 6.00 -19.22
N ALA A 81 7.80 7.00 -19.79
CA ALA A 81 7.56 8.41 -19.48
C ALA A 81 6.13 8.84 -19.83
N LEU A 82 5.63 8.50 -21.02
CA LEU A 82 4.28 8.86 -21.45
C LEU A 82 3.21 8.14 -20.62
N PHE A 83 3.37 6.84 -20.39
CA PHE A 83 2.39 6.08 -19.64
C PHE A 83 2.33 6.56 -18.19
N TYR A 84 3.49 6.77 -17.56
CA TYR A 84 3.57 7.33 -16.22
C TYR A 84 2.96 8.74 -16.15
N ALA A 85 3.20 9.60 -17.14
CA ALA A 85 2.57 10.93 -17.21
C ALA A 85 1.04 10.86 -17.24
N ILE A 86 0.47 9.96 -18.04
CA ILE A 86 -0.99 9.74 -18.11
C ILE A 86 -1.54 9.31 -16.74
N GLY A 87 -0.83 8.40 -16.06
CA GLY A 87 -1.23 7.93 -14.74
C GLY A 87 -1.16 9.00 -13.66
N VAL A 88 -0.09 9.80 -13.64
CA VAL A 88 0.06 10.91 -12.70
C VAL A 88 -1.00 11.98 -12.95
N PHE A 89 -1.25 12.34 -14.21
CA PHE A 89 -2.31 13.29 -14.56
C PHE A 89 -3.69 12.81 -14.07
N THR A 90 -3.98 11.51 -14.23
CA THR A 90 -5.23 10.91 -13.73
C THR A 90 -5.34 10.98 -12.21
N ALA A 91 -4.24 10.71 -11.50
CA ALA A 91 -4.20 10.79 -10.04
C ALA A 91 -4.43 12.22 -9.51
N ILE A 92 -4.02 13.25 -10.25
CA ILE A 92 -4.12 14.66 -9.84
C ILE A 92 -5.50 15.26 -10.15
N MET A 93 -6.11 14.90 -11.28
CA MET A 93 -7.37 15.49 -11.74
C MET A 93 -8.61 15.02 -10.93
N THR A 94 -8.41 14.25 -9.86
CA THR A 94 -9.49 13.62 -9.11
C THR A 94 -9.38 13.96 -7.63
N THR A 95 -10.50 14.33 -7.01
CA THR A 95 -10.57 14.82 -5.61
C THR A 95 -10.59 13.70 -4.57
N ALA A 96 -10.83 12.46 -4.99
CA ALA A 96 -10.59 11.25 -4.23
C ALA A 96 -9.81 10.33 -5.16
N PRO A 97 -8.52 10.05 -4.91
CA PRO A 97 -7.60 9.64 -5.96
C PRO A 97 -8.13 8.40 -6.65
N LEU A 98 -8.62 8.56 -7.90
CA LEU A 98 -8.86 7.42 -8.76
C LEU A 98 -7.53 6.68 -8.89
N PRO A 99 -7.51 5.34 -8.88
CA PRO A 99 -6.26 4.63 -8.90
C PRO A 99 -5.46 5.05 -10.14
N GLY A 100 -4.29 5.63 -9.92
CA GLY A 100 -3.45 6.18 -10.97
C GLY A 100 -2.21 5.32 -11.19
N LEU A 101 -1.18 5.89 -11.82
CA LEU A 101 0.15 5.31 -11.78
C LEU A 101 1.01 6.15 -10.84
N GLY A 102 1.83 5.48 -10.04
CA GLY A 102 2.59 6.12 -8.98
C GLY A 102 3.94 5.49 -8.76
N PRO A 103 4.71 6.06 -7.82
CA PRO A 103 5.97 5.47 -7.40
C PRO A 103 5.77 4.09 -6.74
N PRO A 104 6.79 3.22 -6.75
CA PRO A 104 6.72 1.91 -6.12
C PRO A 104 6.44 1.98 -4.62
N HIS A 105 5.33 1.40 -4.20
CA HIS A 105 4.92 1.29 -2.79
C HIS A 105 4.49 -0.14 -2.44
N ARG A 106 4.06 -0.39 -1.20
CA ARG A 106 3.64 -1.73 -0.75
C ARG A 106 2.49 -2.23 -1.61
N ALA A 107 2.56 -3.49 -2.03
CA ALA A 107 1.46 -4.14 -2.75
C ALA A 107 0.22 -4.21 -1.84
N MET A 108 -0.95 -3.97 -2.42
CA MET A 108 -2.24 -4.04 -1.73
C MET A 108 -2.90 -5.37 -2.09
N TYR A 109 -2.76 -6.37 -1.22
CA TYR A 109 -3.27 -7.72 -1.45
C TYR A 109 -4.74 -7.89 -1.04
N GLY A 110 -5.26 -7.03 -0.16
CA GLY A 110 -6.66 -7.07 0.29
C GLY A 110 -7.65 -6.47 -0.69
N LEU A 111 -7.18 -5.76 -1.72
CA LEU A 111 -8.07 -5.22 -2.74
C LEU A 111 -8.60 -6.37 -3.62
N SER A 112 -9.90 -6.63 -3.50
CA SER A 112 -10.58 -7.69 -4.24
C SER A 112 -10.46 -7.50 -5.75
N LEU A 113 -10.63 -8.59 -6.49
CA LEU A 113 -10.61 -8.58 -7.95
C LEU A 113 -11.73 -7.69 -8.54
N LEU A 114 -12.85 -7.53 -7.82
CA LEU A 114 -13.95 -6.65 -8.21
C LEU A 114 -13.62 -5.18 -7.96
N GLY A 115 -12.93 -4.84 -6.87
CA GLY A 115 -12.56 -3.47 -6.54
C GLY A 115 -11.31 -2.97 -7.28
N GLY A 116 -10.25 -3.78 -7.33
CA GLY A 116 -8.97 -3.42 -7.95
C GLY A 116 -8.79 -3.93 -9.39
N GLY A 117 -9.44 -5.04 -9.75
CA GLY A 117 -9.19 -5.72 -11.02
C GLY A 117 -9.67 -4.94 -12.24
N THR A 118 -10.84 -4.29 -12.19
CA THR A 118 -11.35 -3.47 -13.31
C THR A 118 -10.40 -2.32 -13.63
N VAL A 119 -9.91 -1.62 -12.60
CA VAL A 119 -9.00 -0.48 -12.78
C VAL A 119 -7.62 -0.98 -13.24
N PHE A 120 -7.16 -2.12 -12.72
CA PHE A 120 -5.96 -2.79 -13.21
C PHE A 120 -6.05 -3.12 -14.69
N LEU A 121 -7.14 -3.75 -15.14
CA LEU A 121 -7.34 -4.10 -16.54
C LEU A 121 -7.42 -2.86 -17.43
N PHE A 122 -8.11 -1.80 -16.98
CA PHE A 122 -8.25 -0.55 -17.72
C PHE A 122 -6.90 0.12 -17.99
N PHE A 123 -6.09 0.35 -16.95
CA PHE A 123 -4.78 0.98 -17.10
C PHE A 123 -3.82 0.11 -17.91
N ASN A 124 -3.81 -1.21 -17.71
CA ASN A 124 -2.96 -2.10 -18.49
C ASN A 124 -3.42 -2.23 -19.95
N ALA A 125 -4.72 -2.06 -20.25
CA ALA A 125 -5.20 -1.93 -21.62
C ALA A 125 -4.68 -0.65 -22.29
N ILE A 126 -4.71 0.49 -21.59
CA ILE A 126 -4.11 1.75 -22.07
C ILE A 126 -2.61 1.56 -22.31
N GLY A 127 -1.89 0.99 -21.35
CA GLY A 127 -0.46 0.72 -21.47
C GLY A 127 -0.12 -0.19 -22.65
N LEU A 128 -0.88 -1.26 -22.85
CA LEU A 128 -0.74 -2.16 -23.99
C LEU A 128 -0.99 -1.44 -25.32
N LEU A 129 -2.03 -0.61 -25.41
CA LEU A 129 -2.32 0.17 -26.63
C LEU A 129 -1.20 1.14 -26.96
N LEU A 130 -0.67 1.86 -25.96
CA LEU A 130 0.47 2.76 -26.13
C LEU A 130 1.73 2.00 -26.57
N PHE A 131 2.00 0.84 -25.96
CA PHE A 131 3.14 0.00 -26.32
C PHE A 131 3.03 -0.52 -27.77
N ILE A 132 1.84 -0.98 -28.19
CA ILE A 132 1.58 -1.38 -29.58
C ILE A 132 1.78 -0.20 -30.54
N ARG A 133 1.34 1.01 -30.18
CA ARG A 133 1.52 2.21 -31.03
C ARG A 133 2.99 2.55 -31.21
N MET A 134 3.78 2.48 -30.14
CA MET A 134 5.24 2.63 -30.18
C MET A 134 5.86 1.57 -31.11
N LYS A 135 5.49 0.29 -30.96
CA LYS A 135 6.02 -0.79 -31.83
C LYS A 135 5.62 -0.63 -33.29
N LYS A 136 4.41 -0.13 -33.57
CA LYS A 136 3.98 0.22 -34.94
C LYS A 136 4.87 1.30 -35.56
N LEU A 137 5.31 2.29 -34.77
CA LEU A 137 6.24 3.32 -35.23
C LEU A 137 7.60 2.69 -35.59
N ILE A 138 8.12 1.79 -34.75
CA ILE A 138 9.36 1.05 -35.05
C ILE A 138 9.22 0.25 -36.36
N CYS A 139 8.13 -0.51 -36.51
CA CYS A 139 7.84 -1.26 -37.75
C CYS A 139 7.85 -0.35 -38.99
N TRP A 140 7.23 0.83 -38.89
CA TRP A 140 7.15 1.79 -39.99
C TRP A 140 8.52 2.38 -40.33
N THR A 141 9.31 2.77 -39.32
CA THR A 141 10.66 3.30 -39.54
C THR A 141 11.62 2.29 -40.15
N LEU A 142 11.43 1.00 -39.85
CA LEU A 142 12.24 -0.10 -40.40
C LEU A 142 11.69 -0.66 -41.71
N LYS A 143 10.54 -0.15 -42.20
CA LYS A 143 9.87 -0.61 -43.42
C LYS A 143 9.67 -2.13 -43.45
N LEU A 144 9.30 -2.71 -42.32
CA LEU A 144 9.08 -4.15 -42.19
C LEU A 144 7.95 -4.62 -43.10
N ASP A 145 8.08 -5.83 -43.63
CA ASP A 145 6.99 -6.46 -44.39
C ASP A 145 5.80 -6.82 -43.47
N LEU A 146 4.69 -7.26 -44.06
CA LEU A 146 3.48 -7.59 -43.30
C LEU A 146 3.67 -8.75 -42.31
N ARG A 147 4.50 -9.74 -42.65
CA ARG A 147 4.75 -10.93 -41.82
C ARG A 147 5.60 -10.56 -40.62
N GLU A 148 6.72 -9.86 -40.85
CA GLU A 148 7.62 -9.33 -39.83
C GLU A 148 6.87 -8.40 -38.87
N ARG A 149 6.06 -7.48 -39.41
CA ARG A 149 5.23 -6.57 -38.61
C ARG A 149 4.25 -7.33 -37.71
N ARG A 150 3.56 -8.35 -38.24
CA ARG A 150 2.63 -9.16 -37.44
C ARG A 150 3.37 -9.92 -36.33
N ALA A 151 4.52 -10.52 -36.64
CA ALA A 151 5.35 -11.24 -35.67
C ALA A 151 5.83 -10.32 -34.54
N LEU A 152 6.37 -9.14 -34.87
CA LEU A 152 6.85 -8.16 -33.89
C LEU A 152 5.72 -7.68 -32.96
N LEU A 153 4.57 -7.30 -33.53
CA LEU A 153 3.43 -6.84 -32.76
C LEU A 153 2.83 -7.94 -31.89
N HIS A 154 2.81 -9.19 -32.37
CA HIS A 154 2.38 -10.33 -31.56
C HIS A 154 3.33 -10.57 -30.40
N ALA A 155 4.64 -10.62 -30.65
CA ALA A 155 5.67 -10.77 -29.62
C ALA A 155 5.57 -9.67 -28.55
N SER A 156 5.36 -8.42 -28.97
CA SER A 156 5.17 -7.28 -28.07
C SER A 156 3.91 -7.38 -27.20
N LYS A 157 2.80 -7.85 -27.77
CA LYS A 157 1.57 -8.09 -26.97
C LYS A 157 1.82 -9.17 -25.93
N MET A 158 2.44 -10.28 -26.34
CA MET A 158 2.72 -11.39 -25.44
C MET A 158 3.70 -10.99 -24.34
N SER A 159 4.77 -10.25 -24.65
CA SER A 159 5.72 -9.80 -23.63
C SER A 159 5.06 -8.89 -22.59
N TYR A 160 4.16 -8.00 -23.02
CA TYR A 160 3.40 -7.15 -22.11
C TYR A 160 2.45 -7.96 -21.23
N ILE A 161 1.64 -8.86 -21.83
CA ILE A 161 0.69 -9.71 -21.11
C ILE A 161 1.42 -10.63 -20.11
N LEU A 162 2.53 -11.25 -20.52
CA LEU A 162 3.35 -12.09 -19.66
C LEU A 162 3.94 -11.30 -18.49
N ALA A 163 4.31 -10.02 -18.70
CA ALA A 163 4.77 -9.16 -17.62
C ALA A 163 3.66 -8.80 -16.61
N LEU A 164 2.38 -9.01 -16.93
CA LEU A 164 1.28 -8.83 -15.97
C LEU A 164 1.02 -10.05 -15.10
N LEU A 165 1.43 -11.25 -15.55
CA LEU A 165 1.15 -12.51 -14.85
C LEU A 165 1.60 -12.50 -13.39
N PRO A 166 2.81 -12.01 -13.03
CA PRO A 166 3.21 -11.94 -11.63
C PRO A 166 2.21 -11.18 -10.77
N TYR A 167 1.64 -10.07 -11.26
CA TYR A 167 0.67 -9.27 -10.51
C TYR A 167 -0.63 -10.02 -10.27
N VAL A 168 -1.14 -10.70 -11.29
CA VAL A 168 -2.40 -11.46 -11.20
C VAL A 168 -2.22 -12.67 -10.27
N VAL A 169 -1.14 -13.44 -10.45
CA VAL A 169 -0.87 -14.64 -9.65
C VAL A 169 -0.66 -14.31 -8.17
N ALA A 170 -0.02 -13.18 -7.87
CA ALA A 170 0.24 -12.74 -6.51
C ALA A 170 -0.89 -11.95 -5.86
N ASN A 171 -1.97 -11.67 -6.59
CA ASN A 171 -2.98 -10.67 -6.22
C ASN A 171 -2.38 -9.28 -5.89
N ALA A 172 -1.32 -8.88 -6.60
CA ALA A 172 -0.61 -7.60 -6.43
C ALA A 172 -1.00 -6.58 -7.52
N MET A 173 -2.29 -6.51 -7.85
CA MET A 173 -2.82 -5.67 -8.93
C MET A 173 -2.75 -4.16 -8.63
N ALA A 174 -2.60 -3.80 -7.36
CA ALA A 174 -2.43 -2.42 -6.93
C ALA A 174 -1.34 -2.32 -5.85
N HIS A 175 -0.85 -1.10 -5.65
CA HIS A 175 0.13 -0.75 -4.63
C HIS A 175 -0.08 0.67 -4.17
N GLY A 176 0.46 1.02 -3.00
CA GLY A 176 0.30 2.36 -2.47
C GLY A 176 0.57 2.44 -0.98
N TRP A 177 -0.06 3.40 -0.32
CA TRP A 177 0.08 3.61 1.11
C TRP A 177 -1.26 3.95 1.76
N ALA A 178 -1.34 3.76 3.07
CA ALA A 178 -2.49 4.16 3.86
C ALA A 178 -2.37 5.61 4.33
N GLY A 179 -3.39 6.40 4.04
CA GLY A 179 -3.57 7.74 4.57
C GLY A 179 -4.19 7.75 5.96
N GLY A 180 -4.49 8.95 6.46
CA GLY A 180 -4.89 9.17 7.85
C GLY A 180 -6.12 8.37 8.30
N TYR A 181 -7.17 8.27 7.48
CA TYR A 181 -8.41 7.59 7.89
C TYR A 181 -8.25 6.08 8.10
N VAL A 182 -7.41 5.41 7.30
CA VAL A 182 -7.14 3.98 7.48
C VAL A 182 -6.37 3.73 8.76
N ASN A 183 -5.38 4.59 9.05
CA ASN A 183 -4.66 4.54 10.32
C ASN A 183 -5.60 4.81 11.52
N ARG A 184 -6.52 5.78 11.40
CA ARG A 184 -7.54 6.06 12.42
C ARG A 184 -8.54 4.90 12.59
N GLY A 185 -8.87 4.18 11.53
CA GLY A 185 -9.71 2.99 11.58
C GLY A 185 -9.16 1.94 12.53
N CYS A 186 -7.83 1.73 12.53
CA CYS A 186 -7.18 0.82 13.49
C CYS A 186 -7.41 1.25 14.95
N GLY A 187 -7.27 2.55 15.25
CA GLY A 187 -7.54 3.07 16.60
C GLY A 187 -9.01 2.92 17.01
N ARG A 188 -9.93 3.16 16.08
CA ARG A 188 -11.37 2.97 16.30
C ARG A 188 -11.71 1.53 16.66
N GLN A 189 -11.19 0.55 15.91
CA GLN A 189 -11.43 -0.88 16.18
C GLN A 189 -10.84 -1.30 17.53
N LEU A 190 -9.61 -0.87 17.86
CA LEU A 190 -9.03 -1.10 19.19
C LEU A 190 -9.92 -0.53 20.30
N GLY A 191 -10.62 0.57 20.04
CA GLY A 191 -11.53 1.15 21.00
C GLY A 191 -12.83 0.42 21.20
N MET A 192 -13.44 -0.06 20.13
CA MET A 192 -14.58 -0.95 20.22
C MET A 192 -14.23 -2.24 20.99
N LEU A 193 -13.03 -2.80 20.75
CA LEU A 193 -12.51 -3.93 21.53
C LEU A 193 -12.28 -3.55 23.00
N GLY A 194 -11.81 -2.33 23.28
CA GLY A 194 -11.66 -1.80 24.62
C GLY A 194 -12.98 -1.63 25.37
N ASP A 195 -13.99 -1.07 24.72
CA ASP A 195 -15.35 -0.95 25.25
C ASP A 195 -15.93 -2.33 25.60
N ALA A 196 -15.73 -3.33 24.72
CA ALA A 196 -16.16 -4.71 24.96
C ALA A 196 -15.40 -5.38 26.11
N LEU A 197 -14.09 -5.14 26.24
CA LEU A 197 -13.30 -5.61 27.39
C LEU A 197 -13.81 -5.03 28.71
N ILE A 198 -14.21 -3.75 28.72
CA ILE A 198 -14.79 -3.10 29.90
C ILE A 198 -16.17 -3.70 30.22
N GLY A 199 -17.03 -3.88 29.21
CA GLY A 199 -18.33 -4.53 29.38
C GLY A 199 -18.20 -5.94 29.96
N TYR A 200 -17.22 -6.71 29.46
CA TYR A 200 -16.88 -8.01 30.02
C TYR A 200 -16.43 -7.90 31.49
N ALA A 201 -15.51 -6.99 31.80
CA ALA A 201 -14.99 -6.84 33.16
C ALA A 201 -16.08 -6.43 34.16
N GLN A 202 -16.95 -5.50 33.78
CA GLN A 202 -18.10 -5.08 34.59
C GLN A 202 -19.05 -6.25 34.89
N ALA A 203 -19.27 -7.14 33.92
CA ALA A 203 -20.11 -8.32 34.11
C ALA A 203 -19.44 -9.45 34.90
N ASN A 204 -18.10 -9.48 34.97
CA ASN A 204 -17.32 -10.58 35.54
C ASN A 204 -16.49 -10.17 36.77
N GLY A 205 -16.98 -9.20 37.56
CA GLY A 205 -16.37 -8.81 38.83
C GLY A 205 -15.01 -8.14 38.67
N ASP A 206 -14.91 -7.21 37.72
CA ASP A 206 -13.72 -6.42 37.36
C ASP A 206 -12.59 -7.21 36.68
N LYS A 207 -12.81 -8.48 36.33
CA LYS A 207 -11.77 -9.32 35.71
C LYS A 207 -11.78 -9.24 34.19
N LEU A 208 -10.58 -9.13 33.60
CA LEU A 208 -10.38 -9.34 32.17
C LEU A 208 -10.58 -10.81 31.78
N PRO A 209 -10.86 -11.13 30.50
CA PRO A 209 -11.02 -12.51 30.05
C PRO A 209 -9.83 -13.41 30.38
N GLU A 210 -10.11 -14.64 30.78
CA GLU A 210 -9.07 -15.68 30.94
C GLU A 210 -8.75 -16.28 29.56
N ALA A 211 -7.81 -15.67 28.84
CA ALA A 211 -7.48 -16.01 27.47
C ALA A 211 -5.97 -16.04 27.24
N LYS A 212 -5.51 -17.06 26.50
CA LYS A 212 -4.11 -17.19 26.05
C LYS A 212 -3.87 -16.58 24.68
N THR A 213 -4.92 -16.48 23.87
CA THR A 213 -4.84 -15.98 22.49
C THR A 213 -5.84 -14.86 22.24
N PHE A 214 -5.60 -14.09 21.18
CA PHE A 214 -6.55 -13.07 20.75
C PHE A 214 -7.91 -13.68 20.40
N SER A 215 -7.94 -14.84 19.74
CA SER A 215 -9.19 -15.50 19.36
C SER A 215 -10.04 -15.90 20.57
N GLU A 216 -9.42 -16.44 21.63
CA GLU A 216 -10.11 -16.78 22.88
C GLU A 216 -10.67 -15.52 23.56
N MET A 217 -9.86 -14.46 23.64
CA MET A 217 -10.28 -13.18 24.21
C MET A 217 -11.44 -12.58 23.40
N PHE A 218 -11.33 -12.57 22.07
CA PHE A 218 -12.33 -12.02 21.18
C PHE A 218 -13.68 -12.73 21.32
N VAL A 219 -13.69 -14.07 21.36
CA VAL A 219 -14.92 -14.85 21.61
C VAL A 219 -15.55 -14.50 22.96
N ALA A 220 -14.74 -14.27 24.00
CA ALA A 220 -15.24 -13.92 25.33
C ALA A 220 -15.89 -12.53 25.37
N VAL A 221 -15.30 -11.54 24.67
CA VAL A 221 -15.80 -10.15 24.68
C VAL A 221 -16.84 -9.86 23.61
N MET A 222 -16.97 -10.71 22.59
CA MET A 222 -17.90 -10.52 21.47
C MET A 222 -19.36 -10.24 21.90
N PRO A 223 -19.93 -10.89 22.94
CA PRO A 223 -21.28 -10.58 23.41
C PRO A 223 -21.45 -9.14 23.94
N TYR A 224 -20.36 -8.45 24.24
CA TYR A 224 -20.33 -7.09 24.78
C TYR A 224 -20.02 -6.03 23.69
N LEU A 225 -19.82 -6.46 22.43
CA LEU A 225 -19.72 -5.54 21.31
C LEU A 225 -21.10 -4.97 20.96
N ASP A 226 -21.17 -3.67 20.72
CA ASP A 226 -22.38 -3.00 20.23
C ASP A 226 -22.65 -3.43 18.78
N PRO A 227 -23.73 -4.19 18.49
CA PRO A 227 -24.03 -4.66 17.14
C PRO A 227 -24.23 -3.52 16.14
N ALA A 228 -24.66 -2.34 16.59
CA ALA A 228 -24.85 -1.18 15.73
C ALA A 228 -23.52 -0.53 15.29
N LYS A 229 -22.42 -0.83 15.99
CA LYS A 229 -21.08 -0.31 15.73
C LYS A 229 -20.11 -1.37 15.22
N MET A 230 -20.54 -2.63 15.15
CA MET A 230 -19.70 -3.74 14.73
C MET A 230 -19.35 -3.60 13.25
N GLU A 231 -18.10 -3.23 12.98
CA GLU A 231 -17.54 -3.27 11.63
C GLU A 231 -17.16 -4.72 11.28
N GLU A 232 -17.39 -5.14 10.04
CA GLU A 232 -16.95 -6.46 9.56
C GLU A 232 -15.42 -6.55 9.65
N GLY A 233 -14.90 -7.66 10.20
CA GLY A 233 -13.46 -7.87 10.34
C GLY A 233 -12.78 -7.02 11.42
N ILE A 234 -13.51 -6.59 12.45
CA ILE A 234 -12.99 -5.85 13.61
C ILE A 234 -11.78 -6.53 14.30
N GLU A 235 -11.62 -7.85 14.12
CA GLU A 235 -10.46 -8.60 14.59
C GLU A 235 -9.13 -8.23 13.90
N ILE A 236 -9.16 -7.58 12.74
CA ILE A 236 -8.01 -7.33 11.86
C ILE A 236 -7.83 -5.82 11.66
N CYS A 237 -6.61 -5.34 11.88
CA CYS A 237 -6.24 -3.97 11.56
C CYS A 237 -6.47 -3.66 10.06
N PRO A 238 -7.09 -2.53 9.68
CA PRO A 238 -7.30 -2.16 8.28
C PRO A 238 -6.03 -2.09 7.43
N ILE A 239 -4.87 -1.85 8.06
CA ILE A 239 -3.56 -1.85 7.39
C ILE A 239 -3.11 -3.28 7.08
N GLU A 240 -3.30 -4.22 8.02
CA GLU A 240 -3.04 -5.64 7.78
C GLU A 240 -3.90 -6.17 6.64
N ASP A 241 -5.20 -5.84 6.68
CA ASP A 241 -6.17 -6.29 5.69
C ASP A 241 -5.78 -5.86 4.27
N VAL A 242 -5.37 -4.59 4.12
CA VAL A 242 -5.01 -4.04 2.81
C VAL A 242 -3.65 -4.55 2.31
N PHE A 243 -2.62 -4.58 3.15
CA PHE A 243 -1.22 -4.73 2.69
C PHE A 243 -0.62 -6.11 2.91
N ASN A 244 -1.28 -7.03 3.62
CA ASN A 244 -0.75 -8.37 3.86
C ASN A 244 -1.62 -9.44 3.19
N ARG A 245 -0.97 -10.43 2.56
CA ARG A 245 -1.68 -11.57 1.93
C ARG A 245 -2.43 -12.45 2.93
N LYS A 246 -1.94 -12.45 4.16
CA LYS A 246 -2.51 -13.16 5.29
C LYS A 246 -2.61 -12.14 6.42
N PRO A 247 -3.68 -11.32 6.42
CA PRO A 247 -3.87 -10.33 7.47
C PRO A 247 -3.82 -11.00 8.84
N ARG A 248 -3.12 -10.37 9.78
CA ARG A 248 -3.04 -10.87 11.15
C ARG A 248 -4.05 -10.13 12.03
N THR A 249 -4.60 -10.85 12.99
CA THR A 249 -5.44 -10.23 14.03
C THR A 249 -4.60 -9.39 14.98
N TYR A 250 -5.28 -8.58 15.79
CA TYR A 250 -4.64 -7.94 16.95
C TYR A 250 -3.97 -8.97 17.86
N ILE A 251 -2.96 -8.52 18.61
CA ILE A 251 -2.19 -9.34 19.53
C ILE A 251 -2.68 -9.06 20.95
N TRP A 252 -3.23 -10.09 21.60
CA TRP A 252 -3.58 -10.10 23.01
C TRP A 252 -2.36 -10.40 23.88
N ASN A 253 -2.14 -9.60 24.92
CA ASN A 253 -1.11 -9.86 25.91
C ASN A 253 -1.67 -10.72 27.06
N ALA A 254 -1.37 -12.02 27.04
CA ALA A 254 -1.86 -12.99 28.00
C ALA A 254 -1.44 -12.73 29.46
N ARG A 255 -0.48 -11.82 29.71
CA ARG A 255 -0.14 -11.39 31.08
C ARG A 255 -1.32 -10.74 31.79
N PHE A 256 -2.25 -10.14 31.05
CA PHE A 256 -3.45 -9.50 31.60
C PHE A 256 -4.63 -10.48 31.77
N SER A 257 -4.47 -11.75 31.40
CA SER A 257 -5.50 -12.78 31.48
C SER A 257 -6.03 -12.96 32.90
N GLY A 258 -7.34 -12.80 33.11
CA GLY A 258 -8.00 -12.96 34.41
C GLY A 258 -7.65 -11.90 35.47
N ALA A 259 -6.79 -10.92 35.13
CA ALA A 259 -6.41 -9.87 36.05
C ALA A 259 -7.55 -8.87 36.27
N ALA A 260 -7.65 -8.34 37.48
CA ALA A 260 -8.60 -7.27 37.79
C ALA A 260 -8.16 -5.97 37.11
N LEU A 261 -9.08 -5.29 36.42
CA LEU A 261 -8.78 -4.04 35.72
C LEU A 261 -8.35 -2.94 36.71
N SER A 262 -8.98 -2.88 37.88
CA SER A 262 -8.64 -1.96 38.97
C SER A 262 -7.22 -2.16 39.54
N ALA A 263 -6.61 -3.33 39.36
CA ALA A 263 -5.23 -3.59 39.80
C ALA A 263 -4.20 -2.70 39.08
N TYR A 264 -4.59 -2.09 37.96
CA TYR A 264 -3.76 -1.20 37.16
C TYR A 264 -4.03 0.29 37.40
N ALA A 265 -4.93 0.63 38.34
CA ALA A 265 -5.21 2.00 38.70
C ALA A 265 -3.96 2.66 39.32
N GLY A 266 -3.53 3.79 38.76
CA GLY A 266 -2.44 4.60 39.31
C GLY A 266 -1.01 4.14 38.96
N GLN A 267 -0.83 3.07 38.18
CA GLN A 267 0.48 2.65 37.68
C GLN A 267 0.53 2.77 36.14
N PRO A 268 1.42 3.61 35.57
CA PRO A 268 1.70 3.53 34.15
C PRO A 268 2.39 2.20 33.87
N LEU A 269 1.84 1.45 32.91
CA LEU A 269 2.41 0.22 32.40
C LEU A 269 2.84 0.48 30.98
N ASP A 270 4.09 0.12 30.68
CA ASP A 270 4.67 0.27 29.35
C ASP A 270 4.22 -0.84 28.38
N GLU A 271 3.46 -1.82 28.88
CA GLU A 271 2.97 -2.96 28.11
C GLU A 271 1.50 -2.80 27.72
N PRO A 272 1.15 -2.96 26.44
CA PRO A 272 -0.24 -2.91 25.98
C PRO A 272 -0.99 -4.22 26.27
N ILE A 273 -2.29 -4.09 26.48
CA ILE A 273 -3.25 -5.21 26.55
C ILE A 273 -3.52 -5.75 25.15
N LEU A 274 -3.76 -4.86 24.19
CA LEU A 274 -3.91 -5.18 22.78
C LEU A 274 -2.92 -4.37 21.95
N ARG A 275 -2.25 -5.02 21.01
CA ARG A 275 -1.31 -4.37 20.10
C ARG A 275 -1.67 -4.65 18.64
N CYS A 276 -1.60 -3.62 17.81
CA CYS A 276 -1.66 -3.78 16.36
C CYS A 276 -0.39 -4.49 15.83
N PRO A 277 -0.52 -5.56 15.01
CA PRO A 277 0.64 -6.25 14.44
C PRO A 277 1.25 -5.52 13.23
N ALA A 278 0.54 -4.56 12.63
CA ALA A 278 0.98 -3.86 11.43
C ALA A 278 2.04 -2.79 11.72
N VAL A 279 2.89 -2.56 10.71
CA VAL A 279 3.80 -1.40 10.67
C VAL A 279 3.07 -0.25 10.01
N HIS A 280 2.70 0.75 10.81
CA HIS A 280 2.08 2.00 10.36
C HIS A 280 3.15 2.95 9.80
N ASP A 281 2.87 3.59 8.66
CA ASP A 281 3.80 4.53 8.03
C ASP A 281 3.78 5.92 8.69
N VAL A 282 2.86 6.16 9.63
CA VAL A 282 2.65 7.44 10.32
C VAL A 282 2.45 7.21 11.82
N GLY A 283 3.35 7.74 12.65
CA GLY A 283 3.25 7.71 14.11
C GLY A 283 3.57 6.35 14.74
N ASP A 284 3.28 6.24 16.04
CA ASP A 284 3.47 5.01 16.79
C ASP A 284 2.42 3.95 16.40
N THR A 285 2.80 2.69 16.58
CA THR A 285 1.89 1.57 16.31
C THR A 285 0.72 1.62 17.30
N PRO A 286 -0.54 1.68 16.83
CA PRO A 286 -1.71 1.69 17.69
C PRO A 286 -1.71 0.52 18.67
N ALA A 287 -1.93 0.84 19.94
CA ALA A 287 -2.04 -0.14 21.00
C ALA A 287 -3.02 0.36 22.06
N LEU A 288 -3.60 -0.57 22.82
CA LEU A 288 -4.54 -0.30 23.90
C LEU A 288 -3.88 -0.68 25.21
N TYR A 289 -3.76 0.28 26.13
CA TYR A 289 -3.13 0.10 27.42
C TYR A 289 -4.16 -0.01 28.55
N PRO A 290 -3.79 -0.57 29.72
CA PRO A 290 -4.70 -0.63 30.88
C PRO A 290 -5.26 0.73 31.30
N GLN A 291 -4.45 1.80 31.22
CA GLN A 291 -4.88 3.15 31.58
C GLN A 291 -5.90 3.71 30.60
N ASP A 292 -5.92 3.23 29.35
CA ASP A 292 -6.91 3.61 28.36
C ASP A 292 -8.25 3.01 28.73
N LEU A 293 -8.28 1.73 29.13
CA LEU A 293 -9.50 1.07 29.62
C LEU A 293 -10.08 1.74 30.86
N LEU A 294 -9.24 2.08 31.85
CA LEU A 294 -9.66 2.80 33.05
C LEU A 294 -10.26 4.17 32.70
N ARG A 295 -9.61 4.92 31.81
CA ARG A 295 -10.10 6.23 31.35
C ARG A 295 -11.43 6.12 30.61
N ILE A 296 -11.64 5.07 29.80
CA ILE A 296 -12.92 4.82 29.13
C ILE A 296 -14.01 4.56 30.18
N SER A 297 -13.72 3.69 31.16
CA SER A 297 -14.64 3.35 32.23
C SER A 297 -15.07 4.59 33.04
N GLU A 298 -14.14 5.50 33.34
CA GLU A 298 -14.42 6.73 34.11
C GLU A 298 -15.25 7.76 33.34
N LYS A 299 -15.10 7.84 32.01
CA LYS A 299 -15.74 8.87 31.19
C LYS A 299 -17.14 8.51 30.68
N GLY A 300 -17.65 7.33 31.02
CA GLY A 300 -19.04 6.93 30.79
C GLY A 300 -19.48 7.01 29.33
N ASN A 301 -18.99 6.11 28.48
CA ASN A 301 -19.37 5.95 27.06
C ASN A 301 -19.29 7.21 26.19
N GLN A 302 -18.71 8.32 26.66
CA GLN A 302 -18.33 9.39 25.75
C GLN A 302 -17.32 8.79 24.77
N PRO A 303 -17.57 8.85 23.45
CA PRO A 303 -16.63 8.33 22.47
C PRO A 303 -15.31 9.01 22.78
N LEU A 304 -14.34 8.22 23.21
CA LEU A 304 -12.98 8.69 23.36
C LEU A 304 -12.70 9.46 22.08
N ASP A 305 -12.29 10.71 22.22
CA ASP A 305 -11.72 11.46 21.13
C ASP A 305 -10.37 10.76 20.84
N TYR A 306 -10.46 9.61 20.16
CA TYR A 306 -9.45 8.57 19.99
C TYR A 306 -8.18 9.12 19.36
N PHE A 307 -8.31 10.30 18.74
CA PHE A 307 -7.23 11.18 18.36
C PHE A 307 -6.17 11.39 19.45
N ARG A 308 -6.54 11.49 20.73
CA ARG A 308 -5.56 11.66 21.82
C ARG A 308 -4.81 10.39 22.20
N LEU A 309 -5.32 9.20 21.85
CA LEU A 309 -4.62 7.93 22.10
C LEU A 309 -3.55 7.64 21.06
N LEU A 310 -3.77 8.04 19.80
CA LEU A 310 -2.78 7.91 18.72
C LEU A 310 -1.79 9.08 18.65
N TYR A 311 -2.15 10.23 19.21
CA TYR A 311 -1.33 11.45 19.26
C TYR A 311 -1.08 11.89 20.70
N ARG A 312 -0.77 10.94 21.59
CA ARG A 312 -0.06 11.27 22.83
C ARG A 312 1.29 11.87 22.37
N GLU A 313 1.39 13.20 22.40
CA GLU A 313 2.65 14.00 22.32
C GLU A 313 3.27 14.31 20.93
N SER A 314 3.00 13.57 19.86
CA SER A 314 3.73 13.82 18.59
C SER A 314 3.33 15.10 17.82
N CYS A 315 2.15 15.70 18.06
CA CYS A 315 1.76 16.96 17.40
C CYS A 315 2.16 18.24 18.16
N SER A 316 2.61 18.15 19.41
CA SER A 316 3.14 19.31 20.14
C SER A 316 4.62 19.59 19.85
N GLU A 317 5.34 18.68 19.17
CA GLU A 317 6.79 18.83 18.92
C GLU A 317 7.23 18.82 17.45
N ILE A 318 6.31 18.64 16.48
CA ILE A 318 6.64 18.85 15.06
C ILE A 318 6.62 20.35 14.77
N SER A 319 7.64 21.06 15.26
CA SER A 319 8.10 22.27 14.59
C SER A 319 8.49 21.86 13.16
N PRO A 320 8.03 22.58 12.12
CA PRO A 320 8.40 22.35 10.73
C PRO A 320 9.92 22.24 10.48
N GLU A 321 10.76 22.73 11.40
CA GLU A 321 12.21 22.70 11.28
C GLU A 321 12.85 21.31 11.48
N LYS A 322 12.22 20.37 12.21
CA LYS A 322 12.83 19.05 12.48
C LYS A 322 12.59 17.98 11.41
N SER A 323 11.59 18.18 10.52
CA SER A 323 11.30 17.23 9.43
C SER A 323 12.29 17.30 8.26
N ALA A 324 13.13 18.34 8.18
CA ALA A 324 14.07 18.53 7.07
C ALA A 324 15.42 17.80 7.26
N ASN A 325 15.72 17.32 8.47
CA ASN A 325 17.07 16.84 8.83
C ASN A 325 17.15 15.36 9.25
N ASN A 326 16.07 14.58 9.14
CA ASN A 326 16.17 13.14 9.42
C ASN A 326 16.83 12.42 8.22
N PRO A 327 18.02 11.80 8.39
CA PRO A 327 18.60 10.96 7.36
C PRO A 327 17.71 9.72 7.13
N PRO A 328 17.82 9.08 5.95
CA PRO A 328 17.09 7.85 5.67
C PRO A 328 17.38 6.82 6.75
N ILE A 329 16.33 6.23 7.32
CA ILE A 329 16.44 5.09 8.24
C ILE A 329 17.10 3.94 7.47
N GLU A 330 18.38 3.67 7.77
CA GLU A 330 19.05 2.45 7.32
C GLU A 330 18.33 1.26 7.94
N GLN A 331 17.68 0.46 7.10
CA GLN A 331 17.11 -0.81 7.51
C GLN A 331 18.25 -1.75 7.90
N GLY A 332 18.35 -2.04 9.20
CA GLY A 332 19.35 -2.93 9.77
C GLY A 332 19.42 -4.26 9.02
N LYS A 333 20.63 -4.62 8.59
CA LYS A 333 20.96 -5.98 8.15
C LYS A 333 20.67 -6.94 9.29
N ALA A 334 19.82 -7.93 9.04
CA ALA A 334 19.71 -9.09 9.90
C ALA A 334 21.07 -9.81 9.93
N GLU A 335 21.77 -9.72 11.06
CA GLU A 335 22.88 -10.61 11.37
C GLU A 335 22.34 -12.05 11.39
N LYS A 336 22.86 -12.87 10.48
CA LYS A 336 22.81 -14.32 10.63
C LYS A 336 23.89 -14.68 11.64
N ASN A 337 23.50 -15.14 12.82
CA ASN A 337 24.41 -15.86 13.69
C ASN A 337 24.62 -17.30 13.15
N PRO A 338 25.85 -17.84 13.26
CA PRO A 338 26.22 -19.17 12.77
C PRO A 338 25.49 -20.31 13.47
#